data_AF-A0A354PBX0-F1
#
_entry.id   AF-A0A354PBX0-F1
#
_cell.length_a   1.000
_cell.length_b   1.000
_cell.length_c   1.000
_cell.angle_alpha   90.00
_cell.angle_beta   90.00
_cell.angle_gamma   90.00
#
_symmetry.space_group_name_H-M   'P 1'
#
loop_
_entity.id
_entity.type
_entity.pdbx_description
1 polymer ?
#
loop_
_entity_poly.entity_id
_entity_poly.type
_entity_poly.pdbx_seq_one_letter_code
_entity_poly.pdbx_strand_id
1 'polypeptide(L)'
;MSFLLSVLRAAHCRSTHHFFVIDSTKYVDTPAGRRLVNVLLKHHERFLAGAKDPDDRFRDFQNHCVHVRTGYWGGAPRLALTWYERMRDYLAHGRYADAAYAAGVMSHYFTDPLQPLHTAQTEREPLVHRAIEWSVRCCYDEILTRWTQDEYRAVFQLGGSEAWLAEAILKGARFANHSYDRLVESYDLERGTKDPTQGLDDAAKTSFASLFGLAITGLARIWERVADEAESVGGKPIPQMVLTFDGLFATLQVPEKWIIKRIQNQREREQVQKVFDEYSRTGKLVENVPDECFVKQQVWMVYQREAAWRNRSEASDVLKNSTPHVPATLPFPSAKQSQADVQPSQADSASTTNPRTVAAIVGGMARIRLRREDPLVDAPSIGPKTATRFADIGVQRVGDFLDEAADSLAARLDIRWITTKMISDWQAQAKLMCEVPGLLARDTQLLVGIGYRTAAQVHAATAETLHREILRFANTSDGKRAIRNSSVPDINAINDWIKLSPGRTAKRDVA
;
A
#
# COMPACT_ATOMS: atom_id res chain seq x y z
N MET A 1 20.91 9.84 26.52
CA MET A 1 19.72 9.64 25.65
C MET A 1 18.50 10.45 26.10
N SER A 2 18.11 10.47 27.37
CA SER A 2 16.86 11.14 27.83
C SER A 2 16.70 12.60 27.34
N PHE A 3 17.71 13.45 27.51
CA PHE A 3 17.65 14.85 27.06
C PHE A 3 17.51 15.00 25.53
N LEU A 4 18.25 14.22 24.75
CA LEU A 4 18.16 14.20 23.28
C LEU A 4 16.75 13.88 22.82
N LEU A 5 16.12 12.86 23.41
CA LEU A 5 14.77 12.44 23.07
C LEU A 5 13.75 13.53 23.42
N SER A 6 13.90 14.21 24.55
CA SER A 6 13.07 15.36 24.93
C SER A 6 13.17 16.50 23.91
N VAL A 7 14.39 16.80 23.44
CA VAL A 7 14.62 17.82 22.40
C VAL A 7 13.97 17.39 21.08
N LEU A 8 14.20 16.16 20.62
CA LEU A 8 13.60 15.63 19.40
C LEU A 8 12.06 15.66 19.44
N ARG A 9 11.47 15.22 20.57
CA ARG A 9 10.03 15.31 20.81
C ARG A 9 9.51 16.73 20.67
N ALA A 10 10.10 17.68 21.39
CA ALA A 10 9.63 19.06 21.40
C ALA A 10 9.82 19.73 20.03
N ALA A 11 11.00 19.57 19.43
CA ALA A 11 11.39 20.35 18.27
C ALA A 11 10.96 19.75 16.93
N HIS A 12 10.82 18.43 16.81
CA HIS A 12 10.60 17.76 15.51
C HIS A 12 9.33 16.88 15.45
N CYS A 13 8.80 16.39 16.58
CA CYS A 13 7.58 15.60 16.53
C CYS A 13 6.35 16.48 16.26
N ARG A 14 5.58 16.12 15.23
CA ARG A 14 4.42 16.88 14.75
C ARG A 14 3.22 16.00 14.42
N SER A 15 3.33 14.68 14.47
CA SER A 15 2.24 13.71 14.35
C SER A 15 2.36 12.67 15.46
N THR A 16 1.30 11.90 15.69
CA THR A 16 1.31 10.74 16.62
C THR A 16 2.39 9.73 16.21
N HIS A 17 2.55 9.46 14.90
CA HIS A 17 3.62 8.59 14.39
C HIS A 17 5.02 9.08 14.76
N HIS A 18 5.30 10.39 14.66
CA HIS A 18 6.59 10.92 15.10
C HIS A 18 6.83 10.64 16.59
N PHE A 19 5.80 10.77 17.42
CA PHE A 19 5.95 10.49 18.85
C PHE A 19 6.16 9.00 19.13
N PHE A 20 5.42 8.11 18.47
CA PHE A 20 5.60 6.66 18.61
C PHE A 20 7.01 6.21 18.24
N VAL A 21 7.54 6.66 17.10
CA VAL A 21 8.89 6.25 16.70
C VAL A 21 9.95 6.74 17.68
N ILE A 22 9.85 7.97 18.17
CA ILE A 22 10.81 8.50 19.15
C ILE A 22 10.66 7.84 20.51
N ASP A 23 9.45 7.60 21.00
CA ASP A 23 9.23 6.96 22.30
C ASP A 23 9.62 5.48 22.30
N SER A 24 9.40 4.77 21.19
CA SER A 24 9.76 3.35 21.07
C SER A 24 11.25 3.11 21.35
N THR A 25 12.13 4.08 21.03
CA THR A 25 13.58 3.96 21.27
C THR A 25 13.96 3.83 22.73
N LYS A 26 13.09 4.23 23.67
CA LYS A 26 13.31 4.13 25.12
C LYS A 26 13.13 2.70 25.63
N TYR A 27 12.42 1.87 24.88
CA TYR A 27 12.02 0.51 25.27
C TYR A 27 12.83 -0.56 24.52
N VAL A 28 13.99 -0.18 23.96
CA VAL A 28 14.91 -1.07 23.26
C VAL A 28 16.03 -1.50 24.22
N ASP A 29 16.13 -2.81 24.43
CA ASP A 29 16.99 -3.41 25.44
C ASP A 29 18.17 -4.18 24.85
N THR A 30 18.02 -4.75 23.65
CA THR A 30 19.11 -5.54 23.04
C THR A 30 20.30 -4.66 22.63
N PRO A 31 21.55 -5.17 22.74
CA PRO A 31 22.72 -4.43 22.29
C PRO A 31 22.67 -4.02 20.82
N ALA A 32 22.21 -4.91 19.93
CA ALA A 32 22.04 -4.61 18.51
C ALA A 32 20.95 -3.56 18.28
N GLY A 33 19.81 -3.69 18.96
CA GLY A 33 18.72 -2.72 18.92
C GLY A 33 19.19 -1.32 19.33
N ARG A 34 19.99 -1.20 20.41
CA ARG A 34 20.55 0.09 20.85
C ARG A 34 21.48 0.71 19.81
N ARG A 35 22.27 -0.10 19.10
CA ARG A 35 23.10 0.38 17.98
C ARG A 35 22.24 0.88 16.83
N LEU A 36 21.20 0.13 16.46
CA LEU A 36 20.23 0.57 15.45
C LEU A 36 19.55 1.88 15.87
N VAL A 37 19.10 2.02 17.11
CA VAL A 37 18.50 3.25 17.62
C VAL A 37 19.44 4.45 17.44
N ASN A 38 20.74 4.29 17.71
CA ASN A 38 21.71 5.37 17.48
C ASN A 38 21.80 5.74 15.99
N VAL A 39 21.72 4.76 15.09
CA VAL A 39 21.63 5.01 13.65
C VAL A 39 20.37 5.80 13.30
N LEU A 40 19.20 5.36 13.77
CA LEU A 40 17.91 6.00 13.49
C LEU A 40 17.88 7.45 14.01
N LEU A 41 18.36 7.69 15.23
CA LEU A 41 18.42 9.02 15.84
C LEU A 41 19.44 9.94 15.17
N LYS A 42 20.58 9.40 14.71
CA LYS A 42 21.53 10.18 13.90
C LYS A 42 20.88 10.68 12.61
N HIS A 43 20.02 9.85 12.01
CA HIS A 43 19.28 10.17 10.78
C HIS A 43 17.82 10.58 11.04
N HIS A 44 17.55 11.24 12.18
CA HIS A 44 16.20 11.56 12.64
C HIS A 44 15.33 12.31 11.61
N GLU A 45 15.90 13.20 10.78
CA GLU A 45 15.11 13.90 9.76
C GLU A 45 14.48 12.94 8.75
N ARG A 46 15.26 11.96 8.26
CA ARG A 46 14.76 10.91 7.37
C ARG A 46 13.84 9.95 8.09
N PHE A 47 14.14 9.63 9.35
CA PHE A 47 13.28 8.76 10.15
C PHE A 47 11.89 9.34 10.36
N LEU A 48 11.82 10.62 10.77
CA LEU A 48 10.57 11.33 10.98
C LEU A 48 9.85 11.60 9.66
N ALA A 49 10.57 11.96 8.59
CA ALA A 49 9.95 12.08 7.26
C ALA A 49 9.29 10.77 6.82
N GLY A 50 9.99 9.63 6.98
CA GLY A 50 9.42 8.32 6.67
C GLY A 50 8.14 8.02 7.47
N ALA A 51 8.09 8.41 8.74
CA ALA A 51 6.92 8.18 9.61
C ALA A 51 5.67 9.00 9.24
N LYS A 52 5.77 9.93 8.28
CA LYS A 52 4.67 10.81 7.86
C LYS A 52 4.42 10.82 6.34
N ASP A 53 5.41 10.45 5.54
CA ASP A 53 5.29 10.38 4.08
C ASP A 53 4.14 9.50 3.57
N PRO A 54 3.72 8.41 4.25
CA PRO A 54 2.50 7.69 3.86
C PRO A 54 1.25 8.58 3.80
N ASP A 55 1.07 9.48 4.76
CA ASP A 55 -0.04 10.45 4.77
C ASP A 55 0.19 11.61 3.80
N ASP A 56 1.39 12.19 3.81
CA ASP A 56 1.64 13.46 3.13
C ASP A 56 1.94 13.27 1.64
N ARG A 57 2.64 12.18 1.29
CA ARG A 57 3.29 11.99 -0.01
C ARG A 57 2.77 10.80 -0.79
N PHE A 58 2.58 9.66 -0.13
CA PHE A 58 2.08 8.44 -0.79
C PHE A 58 0.57 8.53 -0.94
N ARG A 59 -0.12 8.99 0.11
CA ARG A 59 -1.58 9.19 0.15
C ARG A 59 -2.33 7.93 -0.26
N ASP A 60 -1.79 6.78 0.13
CA ASP A 60 -2.27 5.45 -0.24
C ASP A 60 -3.18 4.89 0.86
N PHE A 61 -4.16 5.69 1.31
CA PHE A 61 -4.97 5.49 2.51
C PHE A 61 -5.57 4.09 2.70
N GLN A 62 -5.85 3.34 1.64
CA GLN A 62 -6.27 1.92 1.76
C GLN A 62 -5.21 1.06 2.48
N ASN A 63 -3.93 1.34 2.23
CA ASN A 63 -2.81 0.59 2.78
C ASN A 63 -2.54 0.92 4.26
N HIS A 64 -3.27 1.85 4.85
CA HIS A 64 -3.20 2.20 6.27
C HIS A 64 -4.16 1.31 7.08
N CYS A 65 -5.12 0.69 6.39
CA CYS A 65 -6.21 -0.03 7.03
C CYS A 65 -6.00 -1.54 7.16
N VAL A 66 -6.68 -2.10 8.17
CA VAL A 66 -6.98 -3.53 8.33
C VAL A 66 -8.40 -3.67 8.86
N HIS A 67 -9.38 -3.70 7.96
CA HIS A 67 -10.79 -3.83 8.32
C HIS A 67 -11.11 -5.27 8.78
N VAL A 68 -11.09 -5.49 10.09
CA VAL A 68 -11.20 -6.85 10.67
C VAL A 68 -12.57 -7.47 10.48
N ARG A 69 -13.61 -6.63 10.35
CA ARG A 69 -15.01 -7.05 10.15
C ARG A 69 -15.30 -7.52 8.74
N THR A 70 -14.38 -7.26 7.81
CA THR A 70 -14.55 -7.52 6.37
C THR A 70 -13.44 -8.38 5.80
N GLY A 71 -13.02 -9.39 6.57
CA GLY A 71 -11.98 -10.33 6.14
C GLY A 71 -10.60 -9.71 6.07
N TYR A 72 -10.29 -8.73 6.93
CA TYR A 72 -9.01 -8.02 6.98
C TYR A 72 -8.70 -7.20 5.72
N TRP A 73 -9.72 -6.56 5.15
CA TRP A 73 -9.54 -5.70 3.99
C TRP A 73 -8.61 -4.52 4.29
N GLY A 74 -7.67 -4.24 3.39
CA GLY A 74 -6.66 -3.21 3.54
C GLY A 74 -5.28 -3.69 3.13
N GLY A 75 -4.25 -2.87 3.33
CA GLY A 75 -2.89 -3.16 2.84
C GLY A 75 -1.78 -3.10 3.87
N ALA A 76 -2.06 -2.72 5.12
CA ALA A 76 -1.02 -2.39 6.10
C ALA A 76 -0.02 -3.52 6.37
N PRO A 77 -0.42 -4.79 6.56
CA PRO A 77 0.53 -5.88 6.80
C PRO A 77 1.53 -6.06 5.66
N ARG A 78 1.07 -5.95 4.41
CA ARG A 78 1.91 -6.10 3.22
C ARG A 78 2.90 -4.95 3.11
N LEU A 79 2.44 -3.71 3.34
CA LEU A 79 3.31 -2.54 3.25
C LEU A 79 4.34 -2.50 4.38
N ALA A 80 3.93 -2.81 5.62
CA ALA A 80 4.84 -2.91 6.74
C ALA A 80 5.93 -3.96 6.46
N LEU A 81 5.59 -5.15 5.97
CA LEU A 81 6.57 -6.18 5.60
C LEU A 81 7.50 -5.71 4.47
N THR A 82 6.95 -5.09 3.43
CA THR A 82 7.76 -4.57 2.30
C THR A 82 8.80 -3.56 2.77
N TRP A 83 8.42 -2.64 3.67
CA TRP A 83 9.33 -1.63 4.20
C TRP A 83 10.27 -2.18 5.27
N TYR A 84 9.85 -3.21 6.01
CA TYR A 84 10.71 -3.98 6.90
C TYR A 84 11.86 -4.66 6.13
N GLU A 85 11.55 -5.34 5.03
CA GLU A 85 12.55 -5.99 4.17
C GLU A 85 13.52 -4.96 3.59
N ARG A 86 13.01 -3.83 3.08
CA ARG A 86 13.85 -2.73 2.59
C ARG A 86 14.77 -2.17 3.68
N MET A 87 14.24 -1.96 4.88
CA MET A 87 15.03 -1.50 6.02
C MET A 87 16.17 -2.49 6.32
N ARG A 88 15.87 -3.78 6.39
CA ARG A 88 16.87 -4.85 6.62
C ARG A 88 17.94 -4.84 5.54
N ASP A 89 17.54 -4.77 4.27
CA ASP A 89 18.47 -4.74 3.14
C ASP A 89 19.37 -3.50 3.18
N TYR A 90 18.82 -2.33 3.51
CA TYR A 90 19.61 -1.11 3.68
C TYR A 90 20.60 -1.22 4.84
N LEU A 91 20.22 -1.84 5.96
CA LEU A 91 21.13 -2.08 7.08
C LEU A 91 22.28 -3.00 6.68
N ALA A 92 21.99 -4.10 5.99
CA ALA A 92 23.00 -5.07 5.54
C ALA A 92 24.04 -4.42 4.59
N HIS A 93 23.62 -3.45 3.79
CA HIS A 93 24.49 -2.74 2.84
C HIS A 93 25.06 -1.41 3.39
N GLY A 94 24.88 -1.12 4.68
CA GLY A 94 25.40 0.11 5.31
C GLY A 94 24.73 1.40 4.85
N ARG A 95 23.56 1.31 4.20
CA ARG A 95 22.75 2.46 3.75
C ARG A 95 21.89 3.01 4.89
N TYR A 96 22.55 3.45 5.95
CA TYR A 96 21.92 3.81 7.23
C TYR A 96 20.88 4.93 7.15
N ALA A 97 21.10 5.94 6.32
CA ALA A 97 20.14 7.02 6.10
C ALA A 97 18.85 6.53 5.41
N ASP A 98 18.97 5.57 4.49
CA ASP A 98 17.81 4.95 3.82
C ASP A 98 17.11 3.94 4.72
N ALA A 99 17.87 3.20 5.54
CA ALA A 99 17.32 2.35 6.59
C ALA A 99 16.47 3.17 7.57
N ALA A 100 16.94 4.36 7.97
CA ALA A 100 16.17 5.25 8.84
C ALA A 100 14.86 5.72 8.20
N TYR A 101 14.88 6.11 6.92
CA TYR A 101 13.65 6.44 6.21
C TYR A 101 12.70 5.25 6.12
N ALA A 102 13.20 4.07 5.73
CA ALA A 102 12.40 2.85 5.64
C ALA A 102 11.82 2.43 6.99
N ALA A 103 12.57 2.59 8.08
CA ALA A 103 12.10 2.38 9.45
C ALA A 103 10.90 3.29 9.77
N GLY A 104 10.99 4.57 9.41
CA GLY A 104 9.90 5.52 9.57
C GLY A 104 8.64 5.07 8.82
N VAL A 105 8.78 4.73 7.53
CA VAL A 105 7.65 4.30 6.71
C VAL A 105 7.03 3.00 7.24
N MET A 106 7.85 2.00 7.59
CA MET A 106 7.37 0.74 8.16
C MET A 106 6.60 0.99 9.46
N SER A 107 7.12 1.88 10.32
CA SER A 107 6.48 2.18 11.61
C SER A 107 5.08 2.75 11.45
N HIS A 108 4.85 3.56 10.42
CA HIS A 108 3.54 4.14 10.11
C HIS A 108 2.53 3.02 9.85
N TYR A 109 2.78 2.18 8.84
CA TYR A 109 1.92 1.04 8.48
C TYR A 109 1.80 -0.02 9.59
N PHE A 110 2.75 -0.09 10.52
CA PHE A 110 2.61 -0.92 11.71
C PHE A 110 1.62 -0.31 12.73
N THR A 111 1.64 1.01 12.90
CA THR A 111 0.87 1.70 13.93
C THR A 111 -0.55 2.09 13.51
N ASP A 112 -0.85 2.35 12.23
CA ASP A 112 -2.21 2.74 11.82
C ASP A 112 -3.24 1.67 12.18
N PRO A 113 -2.99 0.36 11.97
CA PRO A 113 -3.95 -0.67 12.37
C PRO A 113 -4.12 -0.79 13.89
N LEU A 114 -3.23 -0.20 14.70
CA LEU A 114 -3.40 -0.09 16.16
C LEU A 114 -4.27 1.12 16.55
N GLN A 115 -4.65 1.96 15.60
CA GLN A 115 -5.60 3.05 15.80
C GLN A 115 -6.99 2.56 15.32
N PRO A 116 -8.05 2.67 16.15
CA PRO A 116 -9.32 2.01 15.84
C PRO A 116 -9.94 2.39 14.49
N LEU A 117 -9.89 3.66 14.08
CA LEU A 117 -10.45 4.21 12.83
C LEU A 117 -9.89 3.60 11.55
N HIS A 118 -8.77 2.86 11.60
CA HIS A 118 -8.24 2.12 10.45
C HIS A 118 -8.64 0.63 10.47
N THR A 119 -9.55 0.23 11.37
CA THR A 119 -9.94 -1.18 11.57
C THR A 119 -11.38 -1.51 11.18
N ALA A 120 -12.19 -0.51 10.86
CA ALA A 120 -13.55 -0.62 10.37
C ALA A 120 -13.96 0.69 9.71
N GLN A 121 -15.20 0.75 9.23
CA GLN A 121 -15.76 1.94 8.61
C GLN A 121 -17.25 2.07 8.90
N THR A 122 -17.72 3.29 9.16
CA THR A 122 -19.15 3.63 9.36
C THR A 122 -19.51 4.94 8.67
N GLU A 123 -20.80 5.24 8.58
CA GLU A 123 -21.28 6.51 8.01
C GLU A 123 -20.92 7.72 8.88
N ARG A 124 -20.78 7.53 10.20
CA ARG A 124 -20.40 8.58 11.16
C ARG A 124 -18.90 8.89 11.15
N GLU A 125 -18.05 7.90 10.87
CA GLU A 125 -16.59 8.05 10.92
C GLU A 125 -16.08 9.30 10.18
N PRO A 126 -16.49 9.62 8.93
CA PRO A 126 -16.00 10.80 8.22
C PRO A 126 -16.24 12.14 8.94
N LEU A 127 -17.24 12.22 9.82
CA LEU A 127 -17.54 13.42 10.62
C LEU A 127 -16.51 13.64 11.73
N VAL A 128 -15.99 12.54 12.29
CA VAL A 128 -15.17 12.57 13.51
C VAL A 128 -13.74 12.13 13.29
N HIS A 129 -13.41 11.49 12.17
CA HIS A 129 -12.12 10.85 11.89
C HIS A 129 -10.94 11.80 12.17
N ARG A 130 -10.88 12.90 11.40
CA ARG A 130 -9.81 13.89 11.51
C ARG A 130 -9.79 14.57 12.87
N ALA A 131 -10.96 14.80 13.47
CA ALA A 131 -11.08 15.42 14.79
C ALA A 131 -10.51 14.52 15.88
N ILE A 132 -10.81 13.22 15.85
CA ILE A 132 -10.29 12.21 16.76
C ILE A 132 -8.77 12.12 16.63
N GLU A 133 -8.22 12.00 15.43
CA GLU A 133 -6.76 11.92 15.23
C GLU A 133 -6.04 13.17 15.77
N TRP A 134 -6.61 14.35 15.51
CA TRP A 134 -6.09 15.60 16.04
C TRP A 134 -6.17 15.64 17.58
N SER A 135 -7.28 15.19 18.17
CA SER A 135 -7.45 15.04 19.62
C SER A 135 -6.44 14.09 20.23
N VAL A 136 -6.23 12.91 19.63
CA VAL A 136 -5.24 11.92 20.10
C VAL A 136 -3.85 12.52 20.13
N ARG A 137 -3.46 13.25 19.07
CA ARG A 137 -2.17 13.95 19.02
C ARG A 137 -2.05 15.02 20.11
N CYS A 138 -3.10 15.83 20.31
CA CYS A 138 -3.11 16.89 21.32
C CYS A 138 -3.10 16.33 22.76
N CYS A 139 -3.72 15.17 22.98
CA CYS A 139 -3.76 14.45 24.25
C CYS A 139 -2.60 13.44 24.41
N TYR A 140 -1.61 13.43 23.52
CA TYR A 140 -0.59 12.37 23.46
C TYR A 140 0.10 12.14 24.82
N ASP A 141 0.57 13.21 25.46
CA ASP A 141 1.31 13.08 26.73
C ASP A 141 0.41 12.62 27.88
N GLU A 142 -0.87 13.01 27.89
CA GLU A 142 -1.85 12.52 28.87
C GLU A 142 -2.11 11.02 28.69
N ILE A 143 -2.35 10.57 27.45
CA ILE A 143 -2.57 9.17 27.10
C ILE A 143 -1.34 8.33 27.42
N LEU A 144 -0.14 8.81 27.05
CA LEU A 144 1.12 8.14 27.37
C LEU A 144 1.30 8.02 28.89
N THR A 145 1.03 9.09 29.64
CA THR A 145 1.15 9.09 31.10
C THR A 145 0.28 8.01 31.72
N ARG A 146 -1.00 7.91 31.29
CA ARG A 146 -1.92 6.85 31.73
C ARG A 146 -1.32 5.46 31.52
N TRP A 147 -0.78 5.19 30.33
CA TRP A 147 -0.14 3.89 30.05
C TRP A 147 1.11 3.64 30.92
N THR A 148 1.97 4.66 31.09
CA THR A 148 3.21 4.48 31.86
C THR A 148 2.96 4.24 33.36
N GLN A 149 1.87 4.79 33.90
CA GLN A 149 1.47 4.69 35.31
C GLN A 149 0.58 3.48 35.59
N ASP A 150 0.06 2.81 34.56
CA ASP A 150 -0.75 1.60 34.71
C ASP A 150 0.13 0.38 35.05
N GLU A 151 -0.13 -0.26 36.19
CA GLU A 151 0.56 -1.47 36.64
C GLU A 151 0.24 -2.69 35.75
N TYR A 152 -0.94 -2.70 35.13
CA TYR A 152 -1.42 -3.77 34.24
C TYR A 152 -1.30 -3.39 32.77
N ARG A 153 -0.39 -2.45 32.47
CA ARG A 153 -0.24 -1.87 31.14
C ARG A 153 -0.04 -2.91 30.06
N ALA A 154 -0.69 -2.69 28.92
CA ALA A 154 -0.47 -3.50 27.73
C ALA A 154 0.96 -3.36 27.22
N VAL A 155 1.61 -4.50 26.97
CA VAL A 155 2.95 -4.60 26.38
C VAL A 155 2.91 -5.60 25.24
N PHE A 156 3.48 -5.23 24.12
CA PHE A 156 3.56 -6.07 22.94
C PHE A 156 4.50 -7.25 23.16
N GLN A 157 4.09 -8.42 22.67
CA GLN A 157 4.90 -9.64 22.66
C GLN A 157 5.12 -10.10 21.22
N LEU A 158 6.38 -10.28 20.85
CA LEU A 158 6.75 -10.71 19.52
C LEU A 158 6.45 -12.20 19.34
N GLY A 159 5.76 -12.55 18.24
CA GLY A 159 5.54 -13.95 17.87
C GLY A 159 6.80 -14.59 17.29
N GLY A 160 6.90 -15.92 17.39
CA GLY A 160 8.01 -16.70 16.82
C GLY A 160 7.83 -17.19 15.39
N SER A 161 6.70 -16.90 14.74
CA SER A 161 6.42 -17.35 13.37
C SER A 161 7.20 -16.54 12.32
N GLU A 162 7.39 -17.11 11.13
CA GLU A 162 7.99 -16.36 10.01
C GLU A 162 7.13 -15.17 9.57
N ALA A 163 5.80 -15.27 9.74
CA ALA A 163 4.84 -14.23 9.45
C ALA A 163 4.58 -13.29 10.65
N TRP A 164 5.47 -13.23 11.64
CA TRP A 164 5.24 -12.56 12.93
C TRP A 164 4.77 -11.11 12.78
N LEU A 165 5.30 -10.34 11.82
CA LEU A 165 4.97 -8.91 11.66
C LEU A 165 3.55 -8.74 11.14
N ALA A 166 3.18 -9.51 10.12
CA ALA A 166 1.82 -9.48 9.58
C ALA A 166 0.82 -9.95 10.64
N GLU A 167 1.11 -11.06 11.33
CA GLU A 167 0.26 -11.55 12.42
C GLU A 167 0.10 -10.54 13.56
N ALA A 168 1.18 -9.87 13.95
CA ALA A 168 1.18 -8.84 14.96
C ALA A 168 0.25 -7.69 14.58
N ILE A 169 0.33 -7.21 13.33
CA ILE A 169 -0.53 -6.16 12.81
C ILE A 169 -2.00 -6.62 12.80
N LEU A 170 -2.29 -7.84 12.34
CA LEU A 170 -3.66 -8.36 12.33
C LEU A 170 -4.24 -8.55 13.74
N LYS A 171 -3.43 -9.02 14.70
CA LYS A 171 -3.81 -9.14 16.12
C LYS A 171 -4.05 -7.77 16.74
N GLY A 172 -3.16 -6.82 16.47
CA GLY A 172 -3.27 -5.43 16.88
C GLY A 172 -4.55 -4.77 16.35
N ALA A 173 -4.85 -4.95 15.06
CA ALA A 173 -6.07 -4.46 14.43
C ALA A 173 -7.34 -5.02 15.06
N ARG A 174 -7.35 -6.33 15.38
CA ARG A 174 -8.47 -6.92 16.12
C ARG A 174 -8.62 -6.28 17.49
N PHE A 175 -7.52 -6.12 18.22
CA PHE A 175 -7.54 -5.50 19.54
C PHE A 175 -8.08 -4.05 19.46
N ALA A 176 -7.54 -3.23 18.57
CA ALA A 176 -7.99 -1.85 18.35
C ALA A 176 -9.47 -1.75 17.93
N ASN A 177 -9.97 -2.71 17.14
CA ASN A 177 -11.37 -2.70 16.70
C ASN A 177 -12.39 -2.80 17.84
N HIS A 178 -12.03 -3.36 19.00
CA HIS A 178 -12.94 -3.45 20.16
C HIS A 178 -13.40 -2.07 20.63
N SER A 179 -12.57 -1.03 20.44
CA SER A 179 -12.89 0.34 20.82
C SER A 179 -13.49 1.16 19.68
N TYR A 180 -13.61 0.63 18.46
CA TYR A 180 -13.99 1.39 17.27
C TYR A 180 -15.38 2.05 17.41
N ASP A 181 -16.44 1.26 17.64
CA ASP A 181 -17.81 1.80 17.64
C ASP A 181 -17.98 2.81 18.78
N ARG A 182 -17.47 2.47 19.97
CA ARG A 182 -17.51 3.37 21.13
C ARG A 182 -16.81 4.68 20.84
N LEU A 183 -15.60 4.63 20.27
CA LEU A 183 -14.81 5.82 19.96
C LEU A 183 -15.53 6.74 18.96
N VAL A 184 -16.10 6.17 17.89
CA VAL A 184 -16.80 6.95 16.86
C VAL A 184 -18.09 7.57 17.41
N GLU A 185 -18.83 6.83 18.24
CA GLU A 185 -20.11 7.32 18.80
C GLU A 185 -19.93 8.28 19.97
N SER A 186 -18.96 8.04 20.87
CA SER A 186 -18.77 8.84 22.09
C SER A 186 -17.94 10.10 21.89
N TYR A 187 -17.26 10.26 20.75
CA TYR A 187 -16.50 11.48 20.47
C TYR A 187 -17.42 12.71 20.37
N ASP A 188 -17.13 13.72 21.19
CA ASP A 188 -17.84 14.99 21.19
C ASP A 188 -17.23 15.93 20.14
N LEU A 189 -17.81 15.93 18.94
CA LEU A 189 -17.33 16.72 17.82
C LEU A 189 -17.41 18.24 18.09
N GLU A 190 -18.44 18.70 18.79
CA GLU A 190 -18.60 20.13 19.07
C GLU A 190 -17.50 20.61 20.03
N ARG A 191 -17.27 19.87 21.12
CA ARG A 191 -16.18 20.18 22.06
C ARG A 191 -14.83 20.01 21.40
N GLY A 192 -14.60 18.93 20.65
CA GLY A 192 -13.35 18.64 19.95
C GLY A 192 -12.97 19.71 18.91
N THR A 193 -13.96 20.29 18.22
CA THR A 193 -13.76 21.39 17.27
C THR A 193 -13.28 22.66 17.98
N LYS A 194 -13.85 22.97 19.16
CA LYS A 194 -13.48 24.13 19.98
C LYS A 194 -12.14 23.90 20.70
N ASP A 195 -11.98 22.75 21.32
CA ASP A 195 -10.78 22.32 22.03
C ASP A 195 -10.54 20.82 21.77
N PRO A 196 -9.51 20.46 20.98
CA PRO A 196 -9.24 19.06 20.66
C PRO A 196 -8.95 18.20 21.90
N THR A 197 -8.56 18.78 23.03
CA THR A 197 -8.31 18.01 24.25
C THR A 197 -9.58 17.55 24.98
N GLN A 198 -10.73 18.12 24.61
CA GLN A 198 -12.03 17.86 25.25
C GLN A 198 -12.97 16.98 24.42
N GLY A 199 -12.62 16.64 23.17
CA GLY A 199 -13.44 15.77 22.32
C GLY A 199 -13.39 14.28 22.74
N LEU A 200 -12.28 13.84 23.36
CA LEU A 200 -12.11 12.47 23.84
C LEU A 200 -12.56 12.35 25.30
N ASP A 201 -13.46 11.40 25.56
CA ASP A 201 -13.82 11.00 26.92
C ASP A 201 -12.70 10.18 27.61
N ASP A 202 -12.85 9.97 28.91
CA ASP A 202 -11.86 9.28 29.75
C ASP A 202 -11.65 7.81 29.33
N ALA A 203 -12.71 7.14 28.87
CA ALA A 203 -12.64 5.75 28.46
C ALA A 203 -11.95 5.58 27.10
N ALA A 204 -12.12 6.54 26.19
CA ALA A 204 -11.40 6.62 24.94
C ALA A 204 -9.90 6.82 25.21
N LYS A 205 -9.54 7.76 26.11
CA LYS A 205 -8.13 7.97 26.52
C LYS A 205 -7.52 6.72 27.16
N THR A 206 -8.28 5.99 27.97
CA THR A 206 -7.85 4.71 28.56
C THR A 206 -7.66 3.62 27.51
N SER A 207 -8.58 3.51 26.54
CA SER A 207 -8.43 2.59 25.41
C SER A 207 -7.17 2.91 24.59
N PHE A 208 -6.94 4.19 24.28
CA PHE A 208 -5.73 4.62 23.58
C PHE A 208 -4.46 4.38 24.39
N ALA A 209 -4.49 4.43 25.72
CA ALA A 209 -3.32 4.15 26.55
C ALA A 209 -2.80 2.72 26.30
N SER A 210 -3.68 1.72 26.28
CA SER A 210 -3.30 0.34 25.93
C SER A 210 -2.75 0.25 24.50
N LEU A 211 -3.38 0.93 23.53
CA LEU A 211 -2.96 0.93 22.13
C LEU A 211 -1.60 1.62 21.92
N PHE A 212 -1.34 2.71 22.64
CA PHE A 212 -0.04 3.39 22.69
C PHE A 212 1.02 2.45 23.21
N GLY A 213 0.71 1.70 24.28
CA GLY A 213 1.59 0.67 24.80
C GLY A 213 1.98 -0.37 23.76
N LEU A 214 1.00 -0.93 23.06
CA LEU A 214 1.23 -1.90 22.00
C LEU A 214 2.03 -1.32 20.83
N ALA A 215 1.75 -0.09 20.40
CA ALA A 215 2.48 0.59 19.33
C ALA A 215 3.95 0.85 19.73
N ILE A 216 4.17 1.47 20.88
CA ILE A 216 5.51 1.88 21.35
C ILE A 216 6.38 0.65 21.62
N THR A 217 5.87 -0.32 22.37
CA THR A 217 6.64 -1.53 22.71
C THR A 217 6.77 -2.46 21.51
N GLY A 218 5.77 -2.52 20.62
CA GLY A 218 5.84 -3.27 19.38
C GLY A 218 6.94 -2.77 18.45
N LEU A 219 7.00 -1.46 18.22
CA LEU A 219 8.10 -0.84 17.47
C LEU A 219 9.46 -1.14 18.10
N ALA A 220 9.57 -1.09 19.43
CA ALA A 220 10.81 -1.44 20.12
C ALA A 220 11.27 -2.87 19.83
N ARG A 221 10.36 -3.86 19.90
CA ARG A 221 10.68 -5.25 19.57
C ARG A 221 11.00 -5.43 18.08
N ILE A 222 10.38 -4.65 17.18
CA ILE A 222 10.71 -4.64 15.75
C ILE A 222 12.14 -4.14 15.52
N TRP A 223 12.56 -3.07 16.21
CA TRP A 223 13.93 -2.54 16.13
C TRP A 223 14.97 -3.56 16.59
N GLU A 224 14.70 -4.23 17.70
CA GLU A 224 15.58 -5.29 18.20
C GLU A 224 15.69 -6.42 17.19
N ARG A 225 14.55 -6.92 16.70
CA ARG A 225 14.51 -8.05 15.77
C ARG A 225 15.25 -7.74 14.47
N VAL A 226 14.99 -6.59 13.84
CA VAL A 226 15.68 -6.26 12.59
C VAL A 226 17.17 -6.00 12.80
N ALA A 227 17.56 -5.45 13.95
CA ALA A 227 18.96 -5.25 14.28
C ALA A 227 19.68 -6.59 14.43
N ASP A 228 19.09 -7.54 15.18
CA ASP A 228 19.63 -8.88 15.37
C ASP A 228 19.73 -9.63 14.03
N GLU A 229 18.69 -9.56 13.19
CA GLU A 229 18.70 -10.14 11.84
C GLU A 229 19.79 -9.52 10.95
N ALA A 230 19.91 -8.19 10.94
CA ALA A 230 20.89 -7.49 10.13
C ALA A 230 22.34 -7.79 10.55
N GLU A 231 22.62 -7.88 11.85
CA GLU A 231 23.95 -8.25 12.34
C GLU A 231 24.29 -9.71 12.09
N SER A 232 23.30 -10.61 12.24
CA SER A 232 23.44 -12.04 11.94
C SER A 232 23.76 -12.27 10.46
N VAL A 233 22.97 -11.67 9.55
CA VAL A 233 23.18 -11.80 8.10
C VAL A 233 24.46 -11.08 7.64
N GLY A 234 24.75 -9.91 8.21
CA GLY A 234 25.93 -9.11 7.86
C GLY A 234 27.25 -9.64 8.44
N GLY A 235 27.20 -10.58 9.39
CA GLY A 235 28.38 -11.14 10.08
C GLY A 235 29.17 -10.12 10.90
N LYS A 236 28.62 -8.92 11.13
CA LYS A 236 29.28 -7.82 11.84
C LYS A 236 28.25 -6.94 12.56
N PRO A 237 28.63 -6.32 13.70
CA PRO A 237 27.74 -5.39 14.38
C PRO A 237 27.38 -4.18 13.52
N ILE A 238 26.16 -3.66 13.70
CA ILE A 238 25.77 -2.33 13.22
C ILE A 238 26.75 -1.33 13.86
N PRO A 239 27.27 -0.33 13.13
CA PRO A 239 28.27 0.58 13.68
C PRO A 239 27.71 1.36 14.87
N GLN A 240 28.51 1.44 15.92
CA GLN A 240 28.22 2.31 17.06
C GLN A 240 28.33 3.76 16.59
N MET A 241 27.20 4.42 16.41
CA MET A 241 27.18 5.84 16.04
C MET A 241 27.15 6.71 17.30
N VAL A 242 28.10 7.64 17.39
CA VAL A 242 28.08 8.69 18.43
C VAL A 242 27.04 9.74 18.03
N LEU A 243 26.09 9.98 18.92
CA LEU A 243 25.09 11.04 18.76
C LEU A 243 25.72 12.36 19.22
N THR A 244 26.27 13.14 18.28
CA THR A 244 26.76 14.48 18.57
C THR A 244 25.62 15.48 18.57
N PHE A 245 25.66 16.37 19.55
CA PHE A 245 24.61 17.33 19.84
C PHE A 245 24.65 18.56 18.91
N ASP A 246 25.80 18.83 18.29
CA ASP A 246 26.07 20.07 17.55
C ASP A 246 25.12 20.27 16.36
N GLY A 247 24.80 19.20 15.61
CA GLY A 247 23.87 19.27 14.49
C GLY A 247 22.39 19.40 14.91
N LEU A 248 22.02 18.83 16.06
CA LEU A 248 20.65 18.88 16.57
C LEU A 248 20.33 20.27 17.13
N PHE A 249 21.26 20.84 17.90
CA PHE A 249 21.12 22.19 18.47
C PHE A 249 21.26 23.30 17.43
N ALA A 250 22.04 23.10 16.37
CA ALA A 250 22.09 24.06 15.26
C ALA A 250 20.73 24.28 14.59
N THR A 251 19.83 23.29 14.64
CA THR A 251 18.46 23.40 14.09
C THR A 251 17.41 23.93 15.09
N LEU A 252 17.79 24.14 16.35
CA LEU A 252 16.91 24.64 17.40
C LEU A 252 16.79 26.17 17.37
N GLN A 253 16.22 26.70 16.29
CA GLN A 253 15.51 27.97 16.39
C GLN A 253 14.13 27.71 17.00
N VAL A 254 14.11 27.49 18.32
CA VAL A 254 12.89 27.13 19.09
C VAL A 254 11.69 28.03 18.76
N PRO A 255 11.83 29.37 18.57
CA PRO A 255 10.70 30.22 18.18
C PRO A 255 10.06 29.82 16.84
N GLU A 256 10.87 29.53 15.82
CA GLU A 256 10.36 29.13 14.50
C GLU A 256 9.61 27.80 14.55
N LYS A 257 10.13 26.83 15.30
CA LYS A 257 9.50 25.50 15.45
C LYS A 257 8.17 25.56 16.19
N TRP A 258 8.02 26.47 17.15
CA TRP A 258 6.76 26.78 17.82
C TRP A 258 5.75 27.41 16.86
N ILE A 259 6.20 28.36 16.02
CA ILE A 259 5.36 28.97 14.99
C ILE A 259 4.85 27.90 14.02
N ILE A 260 5.72 27.00 13.54
CA ILE A 260 5.31 25.89 12.66
C ILE A 260 4.26 24.99 13.33
N LYS A 261 4.46 24.63 14.61
CA LYS A 261 3.48 23.83 15.37
C LYS A 261 2.13 24.55 15.47
N ARG A 262 2.15 25.87 15.70
CA ARG A 262 0.94 26.71 15.76
C ARG A 262 0.22 26.77 14.40
N ILE A 263 0.95 26.95 13.31
CA ILE A 263 0.40 26.95 11.95
C ILE A 263 -0.26 25.60 11.63
N GLN A 264 0.41 24.49 11.96
CA GLN A 264 -0.17 23.15 11.77
C GLN A 264 -1.45 22.95 12.60
N ASN A 265 -1.43 23.34 13.88
CA ASN A 265 -2.63 23.28 14.72
C ASN A 265 -3.79 24.12 14.17
N GLN A 266 -3.48 25.29 13.62
CA GLN A 266 -4.49 26.14 13.00
C GLN A 266 -5.07 25.50 11.73
N ARG A 267 -4.23 24.90 10.88
CA ARG A 267 -4.70 24.17 9.69
C ARG A 267 -5.60 22.99 10.05
N GLU A 268 -5.23 22.19 11.06
CA GLU A 268 -6.10 21.09 11.52
C GLU A 268 -7.43 21.62 12.05
N ARG A 269 -7.39 22.68 12.86
CA ARG A 269 -8.59 23.34 13.38
C ARG A 269 -9.51 23.81 12.25
N GLU A 270 -8.98 24.48 11.24
CA GLU A 270 -9.76 24.98 10.10
C GLU A 270 -10.46 23.84 9.34
N GLN A 271 -9.80 22.68 9.21
CA GLN A 271 -10.36 21.53 8.50
C GLN A 271 -11.44 20.82 9.32
N VAL A 272 -11.21 20.64 10.63
CA VAL A 272 -12.21 20.10 11.55
C VAL A 272 -13.42 21.04 11.65
N GLN A 273 -13.20 22.35 11.69
CA GLN A 273 -14.26 23.36 11.71
C GLN A 273 -15.12 23.30 10.44
N LYS A 274 -14.54 23.12 9.26
CA LYS A 274 -15.30 22.98 8.01
C LYS A 274 -16.23 21.77 8.02
N VAL A 275 -15.75 20.63 8.50
CA VAL A 275 -16.57 19.41 8.66
C VAL A 275 -17.73 19.69 9.62
N PHE A 276 -17.44 20.29 10.78
CA PHE A 276 -18.45 20.63 11.78
C PHE A 276 -19.49 21.63 11.27
N ASP A 277 -19.06 22.70 10.60
CA ASP A 277 -19.94 23.74 10.08
C ASP A 277 -20.87 23.21 8.98
N GLU A 278 -20.34 22.38 8.07
CA GLU A 278 -21.15 21.75 7.03
C GLU A 278 -22.22 20.84 7.62
N TYR A 279 -21.81 19.96 8.56
CA TYR A 279 -22.73 19.03 9.20
C TYR A 279 -23.78 19.76 10.05
N SER A 280 -23.37 20.76 10.82
CA SER A 280 -24.28 21.56 11.66
C SER A 280 -25.31 22.32 10.82
N ARG A 281 -24.92 22.80 9.64
CA ARG A 281 -25.79 23.55 8.72
C ARG A 281 -26.74 22.64 7.93
N THR A 282 -26.30 21.45 7.52
CA THR A 282 -27.01 20.64 6.52
C THR A 282 -27.51 19.28 7.02
N GLY A 283 -27.02 18.84 8.19
CA GLY A 283 -27.22 17.47 8.70
C GLY A 283 -26.50 16.39 7.88
N LYS A 284 -25.65 16.76 6.92
CA LYS A 284 -24.92 15.86 6.04
C LYS A 284 -23.47 16.33 5.85
N LEU A 285 -22.60 15.42 5.42
CA LEU A 285 -21.23 15.73 5.03
C LEU A 285 -21.00 15.23 3.60
N VAL A 286 -20.76 16.16 2.68
CA VAL A 286 -20.62 15.92 1.24
C VAL A 286 -19.43 16.68 0.67
N GLU A 287 -19.27 17.95 1.00
CA GLU A 287 -18.26 18.84 0.40
C GLU A 287 -16.90 18.72 1.10
N ASN A 288 -16.88 18.67 2.43
CA ASN A 288 -15.66 18.67 3.24
C ASN A 288 -15.30 17.29 3.80
N VAL A 289 -15.72 16.21 3.12
CA VAL A 289 -15.34 14.84 3.51
C VAL A 289 -13.80 14.73 3.52
N PRO A 290 -13.18 14.24 4.60
CA PRO A 290 -11.73 14.04 4.64
C PRO A 290 -11.26 13.14 3.48
N ASP A 291 -10.15 13.53 2.84
CA ASP A 291 -9.59 12.83 1.66
C ASP A 291 -9.39 11.34 1.91
N GLU A 292 -8.88 10.98 3.09
CA GLU A 292 -8.72 9.59 3.51
C GLU A 292 -10.07 8.85 3.51
N CYS A 293 -11.07 9.38 4.19
CA CYS A 293 -12.40 8.77 4.27
C CYS A 293 -13.02 8.63 2.87
N PHE A 294 -12.91 9.68 2.05
CA PHE A 294 -13.42 9.66 0.68
C PHE A 294 -12.76 8.55 -0.15
N VAL A 295 -11.43 8.50 -0.18
CA VAL A 295 -10.68 7.47 -0.94
C VAL A 295 -11.01 6.07 -0.42
N LYS A 296 -11.02 5.85 0.90
CA LYS A 296 -11.40 4.56 1.51
C LYS A 296 -12.79 4.13 1.06
N GLN A 297 -13.79 5.03 1.14
CA GLN A 297 -15.15 4.75 0.67
C GLN A 297 -15.19 4.36 -0.81
N GLN A 298 -14.50 5.09 -1.69
CA GLN A 298 -14.49 4.79 -3.12
C GLN A 298 -13.87 3.42 -3.43
N VAL A 299 -12.71 3.11 -2.83
CA VAL A 299 -12.04 1.82 -3.02
C VAL A 299 -12.87 0.67 -2.44
N TRP A 300 -13.50 0.88 -1.29
CA TRP A 300 -14.40 -0.09 -0.68
C TRP A 300 -15.64 -0.39 -1.56
N MET A 301 -16.26 0.63 -2.15
CA MET A 301 -17.37 0.43 -3.09
C MET A 301 -16.95 -0.39 -4.31
N VAL A 302 -15.74 -0.19 -4.83
CA VAL A 302 -15.19 -1.01 -5.92
C VAL A 302 -15.00 -2.45 -5.45
N TYR A 303 -14.38 -2.65 -4.28
CA TYR A 303 -14.17 -3.97 -3.70
C TYR A 303 -15.47 -4.75 -3.50
N GLN A 304 -16.52 -4.12 -2.95
CA GLN A 304 -17.84 -4.74 -2.79
C GLN A 304 -18.47 -5.13 -4.14
N ARG A 305 -18.35 -4.27 -5.15
CA ARG A 305 -18.85 -4.57 -6.51
C ARG A 305 -18.11 -5.74 -7.14
N GLU A 306 -16.79 -5.81 -6.96
CA GLU A 306 -15.98 -6.94 -7.43
C GLU A 306 -16.33 -8.23 -6.68
N ALA A 307 -16.47 -8.19 -5.36
CA ALA A 307 -16.89 -9.35 -4.57
C ALA A 307 -18.27 -9.85 -5.00
N ALA A 308 -19.23 -8.95 -5.18
CA ALA A 308 -20.56 -9.29 -5.69
C ALA A 308 -20.53 -9.86 -7.12
N TRP A 309 -19.60 -9.39 -7.97
CA TRP A 309 -19.38 -9.96 -9.29
C TRP A 309 -18.77 -11.36 -9.22
N ARG A 310 -17.73 -11.58 -8.42
CA ARG A 310 -17.11 -12.91 -8.22
C ARG A 310 -18.12 -13.93 -7.72
N ASN A 311 -18.91 -13.56 -6.70
CA ASN A 311 -19.95 -14.43 -6.15
C ASN A 311 -21.05 -14.76 -7.19
N ARG A 312 -21.39 -13.82 -8.09
CA ARG A 312 -22.33 -14.08 -9.19
C ARG A 312 -21.73 -14.98 -10.27
N SER A 313 -20.46 -14.81 -10.60
CA SER A 313 -19.75 -15.67 -11.56
C SER A 313 -19.63 -17.09 -11.02
N GLU A 314 -19.26 -17.24 -9.75
CA GLU A 314 -19.19 -18.54 -9.06
C GLU A 314 -20.58 -19.18 -8.91
N ALA A 315 -21.63 -18.41 -8.56
CA ALA A 315 -22.99 -18.94 -8.53
C ALA A 315 -23.50 -19.35 -9.92
N SER A 316 -23.12 -18.61 -10.97
CA SER A 316 -23.44 -18.97 -12.35
C SER A 316 -22.70 -20.24 -12.81
N ASP A 317 -21.49 -20.50 -12.30
CA ASP A 317 -20.74 -21.72 -12.60
C ASP A 317 -21.26 -22.92 -11.79
N VAL A 318 -21.72 -22.71 -10.55
CA VAL A 318 -22.40 -23.74 -9.74
C VAL A 318 -23.76 -24.13 -10.31
N LEU A 319 -24.55 -23.15 -10.80
CA LEU A 319 -25.82 -23.45 -11.47
C LEU A 319 -25.63 -24.18 -12.81
N LYS A 320 -24.56 -23.89 -13.56
CA LYS A 320 -24.23 -24.62 -14.79
C LYS A 320 -23.77 -26.06 -14.53
N ASN A 321 -23.26 -26.36 -13.34
CA ASN A 321 -22.79 -27.69 -12.95
C ASN A 321 -23.80 -28.50 -12.11
N SER A 322 -25.03 -28.01 -11.93
CA SER A 322 -26.08 -28.71 -11.16
C SER A 322 -27.18 -29.24 -12.08
N THR A 323 -27.02 -30.46 -12.59
CA THR A 323 -28.11 -31.21 -13.25
C THR A 323 -28.95 -32.01 -12.24
N PRO A 324 -30.28 -32.18 -12.44
CA PRO A 324 -31.16 -32.91 -11.52
C PRO A 324 -30.97 -34.43 -11.57
N HIS A 325 -31.14 -35.09 -10.43
CA HIS A 325 -30.89 -36.51 -10.18
C HIS A 325 -32.13 -37.39 -10.44
N VAL A 326 -31.98 -38.58 -11.06
CA VAL A 326 -32.89 -39.76 -10.85
C VAL A 326 -32.06 -41.08 -10.90
N PRO A 327 -32.39 -42.13 -10.10
CA PRO A 327 -31.48 -43.23 -9.72
C PRO A 327 -31.83 -44.63 -10.30
N ALA A 328 -30.85 -45.54 -10.40
CA ALA A 328 -31.03 -47.02 -10.33
C ALA A 328 -29.70 -47.83 -10.40
N THR A 329 -29.41 -48.57 -9.32
CA THR A 329 -28.99 -50.00 -9.25
C THR A 329 -27.57 -50.47 -9.70
N LEU A 330 -26.81 -51.06 -8.75
CA LEU A 330 -25.61 -51.92 -8.90
C LEU A 330 -26.02 -53.38 -9.24
N PRO A 331 -25.26 -54.22 -10.02
CA PRO A 331 -24.05 -54.93 -9.51
C PRO A 331 -22.93 -55.34 -10.54
N PHE A 332 -21.75 -55.68 -10.00
CA PHE A 332 -20.45 -56.21 -10.54
C PHE A 332 -20.51 -57.41 -11.54
N PRO A 333 -19.47 -57.78 -12.38
CA PRO A 333 -18.08 -58.14 -11.96
C PRO A 333 -16.87 -57.99 -12.96
N SER A 334 -15.64 -58.03 -12.39
CA SER A 334 -14.30 -58.57 -12.85
C SER A 334 -13.79 -58.35 -14.30
N ALA A 335 -12.50 -58.32 -14.65
CA ALA A 335 -11.19 -58.43 -13.98
C ALA A 335 -10.07 -58.22 -15.04
N LYS A 336 -8.86 -57.86 -14.58
CA LYS A 336 -7.48 -58.29 -14.99
C LYS A 336 -6.51 -57.11 -14.82
N GLN A 337 -5.83 -56.98 -13.67
CA GLN A 337 -4.53 -57.61 -13.35
C GLN A 337 -3.42 -57.38 -14.39
N SER A 338 -2.41 -56.61 -13.99
CA SER A 338 -1.05 -57.14 -13.91
C SER A 338 -0.29 -56.47 -12.76
N GLN A 339 0.23 -57.32 -11.88
CA GLN A 339 1.07 -57.03 -10.72
C GLN A 339 2.56 -56.97 -11.09
N ALA A 340 3.32 -56.23 -10.30
CA ALA A 340 4.55 -56.66 -9.62
C ALA A 340 4.91 -55.54 -8.61
N ASP A 341 4.52 -55.62 -7.33
CA ASP A 341 5.29 -56.12 -6.16
C ASP A 341 6.72 -55.55 -6.09
N VAL A 342 7.19 -54.87 -5.03
CA VAL A 342 7.24 -55.29 -3.60
C VAL A 342 7.23 -54.07 -2.62
N GLN A 343 6.60 -54.29 -1.45
CA GLN A 343 6.32 -53.47 -0.25
C GLN A 343 7.48 -53.38 0.80
N PRO A 344 7.36 -52.79 2.03
CA PRO A 344 6.40 -51.81 2.62
C PRO A 344 6.99 -50.73 3.60
N SER A 345 6.10 -49.81 4.04
CA SER A 345 6.04 -49.12 5.36
C SER A 345 6.80 -47.78 5.52
N GLN A 346 6.34 -46.69 6.15
CA GLN A 346 5.21 -46.39 7.06
C GLN A 346 4.68 -44.94 6.84
N ALA A 347 3.55 -44.64 7.48
CA ALA A 347 2.74 -43.42 7.54
C ALA A 347 3.44 -42.05 7.44
N ASP A 348 2.84 -41.09 6.72
CA ASP A 348 2.17 -39.94 7.34
C ASP A 348 1.38 -39.04 6.37
N SER A 349 0.31 -38.49 6.93
CA SER A 349 -0.64 -37.44 6.50
C SER A 349 -0.39 -36.62 5.23
N ALA A 350 -1.41 -36.58 4.37
CA ALA A 350 -1.57 -35.58 3.30
C ALA A 350 -2.28 -34.31 3.81
N SER A 351 -1.77 -33.14 3.41
CA SER A 351 -2.56 -31.94 3.14
C SER A 351 -1.79 -31.04 2.16
N THR A 352 -2.21 -31.18 0.90
CA THR A 352 -1.67 -30.69 -0.37
C THR A 352 -1.57 -29.18 -0.51
N THR A 353 -0.35 -28.70 -0.78
CA THR A 353 -0.04 -27.39 -1.37
C THR A 353 -0.21 -27.48 -2.91
N ASN A 354 -0.87 -26.50 -3.50
CA ASN A 354 -1.08 -26.45 -4.96
C ASN A 354 0.18 -25.87 -5.65
N PRO A 355 0.88 -26.61 -6.53
CA PRO A 355 2.23 -26.24 -7.03
C PRO A 355 2.20 -25.35 -8.28
N ARG A 356 1.27 -24.38 -8.38
CA ARG A 356 1.23 -23.43 -9.51
C ARG A 356 1.83 -22.06 -9.24
N THR A 357 2.21 -21.76 -7.99
CA THR A 357 2.72 -20.42 -7.61
C THR A 357 4.25 -20.32 -7.58
N VAL A 358 4.98 -21.41 -7.89
CA VAL A 358 6.45 -21.46 -7.74
C VAL A 358 7.21 -21.48 -9.08
N ALA A 359 6.53 -21.48 -10.23
CA ALA A 359 7.17 -21.58 -11.55
C ALA A 359 7.47 -20.23 -12.25
N ALA A 360 7.73 -19.14 -11.52
CA ALA A 360 8.09 -17.84 -12.12
C ALA A 360 9.44 -17.27 -11.61
N ILE A 361 10.27 -18.11 -11.00
CA ILE A 361 11.57 -17.70 -10.43
C ILE A 361 12.77 -18.29 -11.20
N VAL A 362 12.56 -18.97 -12.34
CA VAL A 362 13.67 -19.53 -13.13
C VAL A 362 13.47 -19.19 -14.61
N GLY A 363 14.52 -18.63 -15.24
CA GLY A 363 14.52 -17.91 -16.51
C GLY A 363 13.56 -18.40 -17.60
N GLY A 364 12.61 -17.55 -17.99
CA GLY A 364 11.66 -17.81 -19.05
C GLY A 364 11.67 -16.70 -20.09
N MET A 365 11.79 -17.05 -21.37
CA MET A 365 11.68 -16.14 -22.51
C MET A 365 10.55 -15.12 -22.32
N ALA A 366 10.85 -13.83 -22.53
CA ALA A 366 9.85 -12.77 -22.51
C ALA A 366 8.71 -13.12 -23.49
N ARG A 367 7.48 -13.22 -22.97
CA ARG A 367 6.28 -13.53 -23.77
C ARG A 367 5.51 -12.25 -24.10
N ILE A 368 4.82 -12.25 -25.23
CA ILE A 368 3.76 -11.29 -25.54
C ILE A 368 2.64 -11.44 -24.50
N ARG A 369 2.19 -10.31 -23.93
CA ARG A 369 1.25 -10.28 -22.79
C ARG A 369 -0.18 -9.89 -23.17
N LEU A 370 -0.39 -9.40 -24.38
CA LEU A 370 -1.69 -9.07 -24.93
C LEU A 370 -1.75 -9.55 -26.38
N ARG A 371 -2.87 -10.12 -26.80
CA ARG A 371 -3.10 -10.60 -28.15
C ARG A 371 -4.32 -9.92 -28.75
N ARG A 372 -4.43 -9.98 -30.08
CA ARG A 372 -5.54 -9.34 -30.81
C ARG A 372 -6.88 -10.02 -30.52
N GLU A 373 -6.87 -11.31 -30.24
CA GLU A 373 -8.03 -12.09 -29.85
C GLU A 373 -8.52 -11.84 -28.42
N ASP A 374 -7.70 -11.18 -27.58
CA ASP A 374 -8.05 -10.93 -26.19
C ASP A 374 -9.19 -9.91 -26.07
N PRO A 375 -10.01 -10.00 -25.01
CA PRO A 375 -11.00 -8.99 -24.67
C PRO A 375 -10.40 -7.58 -24.56
N LEU A 376 -11.12 -6.56 -25.04
CA LEU A 376 -10.65 -5.17 -25.01
C LEU A 376 -10.36 -4.65 -23.59
N VAL A 377 -11.01 -5.22 -22.56
CA VAL A 377 -10.77 -4.86 -21.16
C VAL A 377 -9.34 -5.19 -20.68
N ASP A 378 -8.64 -6.08 -21.38
CA ASP A 378 -7.25 -6.44 -21.06
C ASP A 378 -6.24 -5.45 -21.67
N ALA A 379 -6.68 -4.53 -22.52
CA ALA A 379 -5.84 -3.49 -23.09
C ALA A 379 -5.40 -2.45 -22.05
N PRO A 380 -4.18 -1.90 -22.15
CA PRO A 380 -3.70 -0.84 -21.27
C PRO A 380 -4.64 0.35 -21.24
N SER A 381 -4.83 0.93 -20.05
CA SER A 381 -5.65 2.13 -19.82
C SER A 381 -7.14 1.99 -20.13
N ILE A 382 -7.63 0.81 -20.54
CA ILE A 382 -9.05 0.53 -20.76
C ILE A 382 -9.57 -0.31 -19.58
N GLY A 383 -10.36 0.32 -18.71
CA GLY A 383 -11.02 -0.39 -17.60
C GLY A 383 -12.37 -1.00 -18.01
N PRO A 384 -12.99 -1.83 -17.15
CA PRO A 384 -14.25 -2.53 -17.45
C PRO A 384 -15.37 -1.60 -17.94
N LYS A 385 -15.54 -0.42 -17.32
CA LYS A 385 -16.54 0.57 -17.73
C LYS A 385 -16.31 1.10 -19.15
N THR A 386 -15.04 1.34 -19.50
CA THR A 386 -14.67 1.84 -20.83
C THR A 386 -14.83 0.74 -21.86
N ALA A 387 -14.43 -0.50 -21.54
CA ALA A 387 -14.62 -1.67 -22.39
C ALA A 387 -16.10 -1.95 -22.67
N THR A 388 -17.00 -1.84 -21.68
CA THR A 388 -18.45 -1.98 -21.89
C THR A 388 -18.96 -0.97 -22.92
N ARG A 389 -18.53 0.30 -22.84
CA ARG A 389 -18.96 1.34 -23.79
C ARG A 389 -18.48 1.06 -25.21
N PHE A 390 -17.27 0.52 -25.37
CA PHE A 390 -16.78 0.05 -26.67
C PHE A 390 -17.57 -1.16 -27.17
N ALA A 391 -17.94 -2.09 -26.28
CA ALA A 391 -18.78 -3.23 -26.63
C ALA A 391 -20.18 -2.81 -27.09
N ASP A 392 -20.76 -1.75 -26.52
CA ASP A 392 -22.05 -1.17 -26.94
C ASP A 392 -22.00 -0.64 -28.38
N ILE A 393 -20.81 -0.23 -28.86
CA ILE A 393 -20.56 0.12 -30.26
C ILE A 393 -19.90 -1.03 -31.04
N GLY A 394 -20.05 -2.29 -30.60
CA GLY A 394 -19.61 -3.46 -31.35
C GLY A 394 -18.09 -3.73 -31.35
N VAL A 395 -17.32 -3.08 -30.48
CA VAL A 395 -15.87 -3.28 -30.34
C VAL A 395 -15.58 -4.08 -29.07
N GLN A 396 -15.30 -5.38 -29.22
CA GLN A 396 -15.20 -6.31 -28.08
C GLN A 396 -13.79 -6.81 -27.84
N ARG A 397 -12.99 -6.95 -28.90
CA ARG A 397 -11.63 -7.48 -28.85
C ARG A 397 -10.59 -6.39 -29.09
N VAL A 398 -9.37 -6.65 -28.66
CA VAL A 398 -8.22 -5.78 -28.92
C VAL A 398 -8.02 -5.59 -30.42
N GLY A 399 -8.19 -6.64 -31.23
CA GLY A 399 -8.10 -6.57 -32.69
C GLY A 399 -9.11 -5.60 -33.30
N ASP A 400 -10.39 -5.71 -32.93
CA ASP A 400 -11.45 -4.82 -33.40
C ASP A 400 -11.11 -3.35 -33.09
N PHE A 401 -10.61 -3.11 -31.87
CA PHE A 401 -10.22 -1.78 -31.42
C PHE A 401 -9.01 -1.23 -32.16
N LEU A 402 -8.04 -2.08 -32.52
CA LEU A 402 -6.84 -1.68 -33.24
C LEU A 402 -7.07 -1.44 -34.74
N ASP A 403 -8.11 -2.06 -35.32
CA ASP A 403 -8.41 -1.97 -36.75
C ASP A 403 -9.32 -0.79 -37.11
N GLU A 404 -9.96 -0.17 -36.12
CA GLU A 404 -10.85 0.96 -36.32
C GLU A 404 -10.16 2.32 -36.13
N ALA A 405 -10.58 3.33 -36.89
CA ALA A 405 -10.03 4.67 -36.78
C ALA A 405 -10.47 5.35 -35.46
N ALA A 406 -9.54 6.01 -34.77
CA ALA A 406 -9.78 6.62 -33.46
C ALA A 406 -10.86 7.72 -33.47
N ASP A 407 -11.01 8.43 -34.58
CA ASP A 407 -12.03 9.46 -34.78
C ASP A 407 -13.42 8.87 -35.01
N SER A 408 -13.53 7.78 -35.78
CA SER A 408 -14.75 6.97 -35.89
C SER A 408 -15.20 6.48 -34.51
N LEU A 409 -14.27 5.88 -33.75
CA LEU A 409 -14.55 5.39 -32.40
C LEU A 409 -15.00 6.51 -31.45
N ALA A 410 -14.33 7.67 -31.47
CA ALA A 410 -14.70 8.80 -30.63
C ALA A 410 -16.10 9.33 -30.97
N ALA A 411 -16.42 9.43 -32.27
CA ALA A 411 -17.72 9.89 -32.75
C ALA A 411 -18.84 8.91 -32.37
N ARG A 412 -18.60 7.60 -32.49
CA ARG A 412 -19.58 6.56 -32.17
C ARG A 412 -19.80 6.41 -30.66
N LEU A 413 -18.77 6.60 -29.85
CA LEU A 413 -18.89 6.62 -28.39
C LEU A 413 -19.69 7.83 -27.89
N ASP A 414 -19.58 8.97 -28.57
CA ASP A 414 -20.24 10.25 -28.23
C ASP A 414 -20.08 10.66 -26.75
N ILE A 415 -18.86 10.54 -26.23
CA ILE A 415 -18.54 10.88 -24.83
C ILE A 415 -17.57 12.05 -24.79
N ARG A 416 -18.04 13.18 -24.26
CA ARG A 416 -17.29 14.45 -24.20
C ARG A 416 -15.85 14.34 -23.68
N TRP A 417 -15.60 13.46 -22.70
CA TRP A 417 -14.28 13.32 -22.08
C TRP A 417 -13.38 12.25 -22.72
N ILE A 418 -13.88 11.43 -23.65
CA ILE A 418 -13.09 10.45 -24.41
C ILE A 418 -12.82 11.04 -25.79
N THR A 419 -11.63 11.57 -25.99
CA THR A 419 -11.24 12.27 -27.23
C THR A 419 -10.58 11.32 -28.23
N THR A 420 -10.57 11.69 -29.52
CA THR A 420 -9.79 11.00 -30.58
C THR A 420 -8.34 10.80 -30.17
N LYS A 421 -7.72 11.81 -29.55
CA LYS A 421 -6.34 11.72 -29.06
C LYS A 421 -6.20 10.64 -27.99
N MET A 422 -7.12 10.59 -27.02
CA MET A 422 -7.10 9.61 -25.95
C MET A 422 -7.25 8.19 -26.47
N ILE A 423 -8.15 7.97 -27.44
CA ILE A 423 -8.32 6.67 -28.10
C ILE A 423 -7.05 6.29 -28.88
N SER A 424 -6.46 7.22 -29.63
CA SER A 424 -5.19 6.99 -30.33
C SER A 424 -4.04 6.66 -29.37
N ASP A 425 -4.00 7.26 -28.18
CA ASP A 425 -3.03 6.93 -27.14
C ASP A 425 -3.24 5.50 -26.64
N TRP A 426 -4.49 5.08 -26.37
CA TRP A 426 -4.82 3.70 -25.96
C TRP A 426 -4.53 2.66 -27.05
N GLN A 427 -4.83 2.96 -28.31
CA GLN A 427 -4.49 2.09 -29.44
C GLN A 427 -2.98 1.87 -29.57
N ALA A 428 -2.18 2.93 -29.42
CA ALA A 428 -0.73 2.82 -29.43
C ALA A 428 -0.20 1.96 -28.27
N GLN A 429 -0.79 2.11 -27.07
CA GLN A 429 -0.41 1.31 -25.90
C GLN A 429 -0.75 -0.17 -26.07
N ALA A 430 -1.96 -0.48 -26.55
CA ALA A 430 -2.39 -1.85 -26.83
C ALA A 430 -1.54 -2.51 -27.92
N LYS A 431 -1.24 -1.77 -29.00
CA LYS A 431 -0.37 -2.23 -30.09
C LYS A 431 1.03 -2.60 -29.59
N LEU A 432 1.67 -1.73 -28.81
CA LEU A 432 2.99 -2.01 -28.23
C LEU A 432 2.98 -3.29 -27.36
N MET A 433 1.94 -3.48 -26.55
CA MET A 433 1.83 -4.67 -25.69
C MET A 433 1.59 -5.97 -26.49
N CYS A 434 1.04 -5.85 -27.70
CA CYS A 434 0.86 -6.96 -28.64
C CYS A 434 2.13 -7.29 -29.44
N GLU A 435 3.03 -6.32 -29.63
CA GLU A 435 4.18 -6.44 -30.53
C GLU A 435 5.51 -6.65 -29.82
N VAL A 436 5.67 -6.14 -28.59
CA VAL A 436 6.95 -6.17 -27.87
C VAL A 436 6.85 -7.10 -26.64
N PRO A 437 7.55 -8.25 -26.65
CA PRO A 437 7.52 -9.19 -25.54
C PRO A 437 8.03 -8.56 -24.23
N GLY A 438 7.37 -8.89 -23.12
CA GLY A 438 7.78 -8.43 -21.79
C GLY A 438 7.25 -7.06 -21.38
N LEU A 439 6.66 -6.26 -22.29
CA LEU A 439 6.03 -4.98 -21.91
C LEU A 439 4.82 -5.20 -21.00
N LEU A 440 4.73 -4.39 -19.94
CA LEU A 440 3.56 -4.28 -19.08
C LEU A 440 2.70 -3.09 -19.49
N ALA A 441 1.44 -3.08 -19.05
CA ALA A 441 0.53 -1.96 -19.29
C ALA A 441 1.05 -0.60 -18.77
N ARG A 442 1.88 -0.59 -17.73
CA ARG A 442 2.54 0.65 -17.25
C ARG A 442 3.63 1.12 -18.23
N ASP A 443 4.35 0.18 -18.83
CA ASP A 443 5.53 0.46 -19.65
C ASP A 443 5.08 1.05 -20.99
N THR A 444 3.98 0.54 -21.55
CA THR A 444 3.35 1.09 -22.76
C THR A 444 2.81 2.50 -22.53
N GLN A 445 2.25 2.80 -21.36
CA GLN A 445 1.83 4.16 -20.99
C GLN A 445 3.01 5.12 -20.91
N LEU A 446 4.14 4.69 -20.35
CA LEU A 446 5.37 5.49 -20.31
C LEU A 446 5.90 5.76 -21.74
N LEU A 447 6.03 4.72 -22.56
CA LEU A 447 6.52 4.82 -23.95
C LEU A 447 5.66 5.76 -24.79
N VAL A 448 4.33 5.62 -24.75
CA VAL A 448 3.43 6.51 -25.50
C VAL A 448 3.48 7.94 -24.95
N GLY A 449 3.65 8.10 -23.64
CA GLY A 449 3.81 9.39 -22.98
C GLY A 449 5.04 10.18 -23.43
N ILE A 450 6.12 9.49 -23.81
CA ILE A 450 7.33 10.09 -24.40
C ILE A 450 7.36 10.07 -25.93
N GLY A 451 6.27 9.65 -26.58
CA GLY A 451 6.12 9.73 -28.04
C GLY A 451 6.52 8.47 -28.82
N TYR A 452 6.86 7.37 -28.15
CA TYR A 452 7.13 6.07 -28.79
C TYR A 452 5.81 5.30 -28.88
N ARG A 453 5.27 5.19 -30.09
CA ARG A 453 3.91 4.67 -30.36
C ARG A 453 3.91 3.37 -31.15
N THR A 454 5.07 2.88 -31.58
CA THR A 454 5.22 1.67 -32.41
C THR A 454 6.44 0.86 -32.00
N ALA A 455 6.41 -0.46 -32.20
CA ALA A 455 7.56 -1.32 -31.93
C ALA A 455 8.80 -0.91 -32.74
N ALA A 456 8.63 -0.45 -33.97
CA ALA A 456 9.73 0.03 -34.81
C ALA A 456 10.43 1.27 -34.23
N GLN A 457 9.69 2.18 -33.57
CA GLN A 457 10.29 3.32 -32.87
C GLN A 457 11.07 2.87 -31.63
N VAL A 458 10.56 1.90 -30.88
CA VAL A 458 11.27 1.32 -29.72
C VAL A 458 12.55 0.62 -30.19
N HIS A 459 12.47 -0.20 -31.25
CA HIS A 459 13.62 -0.89 -31.84
C HIS A 459 14.72 0.06 -32.34
N ALA A 460 14.35 1.20 -32.91
CA ALA A 460 15.30 2.19 -33.43
C ALA A 460 15.95 3.07 -32.35
N ALA A 461 15.49 3.00 -31.09
CA ALA A 461 15.99 3.81 -30.00
C ALA A 461 17.31 3.26 -29.42
N THR A 462 18.11 4.12 -28.78
CA THR A 462 19.17 3.67 -27.86
C THR A 462 18.64 3.55 -26.44
N ALA A 463 19.12 2.56 -25.69
CA ALA A 463 18.65 2.32 -24.33
C ALA A 463 18.87 3.52 -23.41
N GLU A 464 19.99 4.23 -23.56
CA GLU A 464 20.32 5.42 -22.76
C GLU A 464 19.36 6.58 -23.05
N THR A 465 19.01 6.79 -24.32
CA THR A 465 18.09 7.86 -24.72
C THR A 465 16.69 7.56 -24.22
N LEU A 466 16.22 6.33 -24.46
CA LEU A 466 14.89 5.91 -24.05
C LEU A 466 14.74 5.93 -22.52
N HIS A 467 15.75 5.46 -21.78
CA HIS A 467 15.76 5.49 -20.31
C HIS A 467 15.74 6.93 -19.76
N ARG A 468 16.54 7.84 -20.32
CA ARG A 468 16.56 9.25 -19.91
C ARG A 468 15.20 9.93 -20.14
N GLU A 469 14.57 9.67 -21.28
CA GLU A 469 13.25 10.22 -21.61
C GLU A 469 12.16 9.67 -20.69
N ILE A 470 12.17 8.35 -20.43
CA ILE A 470 11.27 7.72 -19.47
C ILE A 470 11.45 8.32 -18.06
N LEU A 471 12.69 8.49 -17.58
CA LEU A 471 12.96 9.10 -16.27
C LEU A 471 12.45 10.54 -16.19
N ARG A 472 12.59 11.32 -17.27
CA ARG A 472 12.06 12.69 -17.32
C ARG A 472 10.53 12.70 -17.27
N PHE A 473 9.89 11.85 -18.07
CA PHE A 473 8.43 11.76 -18.11
C PHE A 473 7.84 11.20 -16.82
N ALA A 474 8.50 10.23 -16.19
CA ALA A 474 8.15 9.66 -14.89
C ALA A 474 7.98 10.72 -13.79
N ASN A 475 8.63 11.88 -13.92
CA ASN A 475 8.52 12.99 -12.97
C ASN A 475 7.31 13.91 -13.20
N THR A 476 6.63 13.79 -14.35
CA THR A 476 5.39 14.52 -14.66
C THR A 476 4.19 13.90 -13.94
N SER A 477 3.06 14.62 -13.87
CA SER A 477 1.80 14.10 -13.31
C SER A 477 1.31 12.85 -14.06
N ASP A 478 1.40 12.86 -15.39
CA ASP A 478 0.97 11.73 -16.23
C ASP A 478 1.90 10.52 -16.08
N GLY A 479 3.21 10.74 -15.99
CA GLY A 479 4.18 9.68 -15.73
C GLY A 479 4.02 9.05 -14.35
N LYS A 480 3.83 9.85 -13.30
CA LYS A 480 3.52 9.36 -11.94
C LYS A 480 2.23 8.54 -11.92
N ARG A 481 1.20 8.97 -12.67
CA ARG A 481 -0.06 8.22 -12.82
C ARG A 481 0.13 6.87 -13.54
N ALA A 482 0.99 6.82 -14.56
CA ALA A 482 1.32 5.58 -15.27
C ALA A 482 2.09 4.59 -14.39
N ILE A 483 3.06 5.08 -13.62
CA ILE A 483 3.92 4.27 -12.73
C ILE A 483 3.15 3.76 -11.51
N ARG A 484 2.23 4.58 -10.98
CA ARG A 484 1.53 4.33 -9.72
C ARG A 484 2.54 4.02 -8.62
N ASN A 485 2.52 2.80 -8.08
CA ASN A 485 3.39 2.35 -6.99
C ASN A 485 4.55 1.44 -7.48
N SER A 486 4.78 1.37 -8.79
CA SER A 486 5.88 0.58 -9.37
C SER A 486 7.18 1.39 -9.42
N SER A 487 8.33 0.74 -9.64
CA SER A 487 9.56 1.43 -10.02
C SER A 487 9.55 1.82 -11.49
N VAL A 488 10.32 2.85 -11.84
CA VAL A 488 10.66 3.13 -13.24
C VAL A 488 11.44 1.93 -13.80
N PRO A 489 11.17 1.50 -15.05
CA PRO A 489 11.94 0.46 -15.72
C PRO A 489 13.43 0.78 -15.73
N ASP A 490 14.26 -0.19 -15.35
CA ASP A 490 15.71 -0.03 -15.41
C ASP A 490 16.24 -0.18 -16.85
N ILE A 491 17.51 0.15 -17.03
CA ILE A 491 18.14 0.10 -18.35
C ILE A 491 18.23 -1.32 -18.93
N ASN A 492 18.20 -2.37 -18.09
CA ASN A 492 18.24 -3.75 -18.56
C ASN A 492 16.90 -4.14 -19.19
N ALA A 493 15.79 -3.81 -18.52
CA ALA A 493 14.45 -4.00 -19.06
C ALA A 493 14.27 -3.25 -20.39
N ILE A 494 14.79 -2.02 -20.49
CA ILE A 494 14.74 -1.22 -21.73
C ILE A 494 15.57 -1.87 -22.84
N ASN A 495 16.77 -2.37 -22.54
CA ASN A 495 17.58 -3.12 -23.49
C ASN A 495 16.86 -4.36 -24.01
N ASP A 496 16.15 -5.07 -23.15
CA ASP A 496 15.37 -6.25 -23.54
C ASP A 496 14.22 -5.86 -24.47
N TRP A 497 13.51 -4.75 -24.20
CA TRP A 497 12.46 -4.27 -25.09
C TRP A 497 12.98 -3.89 -26.47
N ILE A 498 14.12 -3.20 -26.55
CA ILE A 498 14.73 -2.81 -27.84
C ILE A 498 15.11 -4.07 -28.64
N LYS A 499 15.76 -5.04 -28.00
CA LYS A 499 16.17 -6.30 -28.62
C LYS A 499 15.00 -7.14 -29.12
N LEU A 500 13.91 -7.15 -28.36
CA LEU A 500 12.73 -7.98 -28.64
C LEU A 500 11.68 -7.26 -29.51
N SER A 501 11.81 -5.95 -29.71
CA SER A 501 10.93 -5.19 -30.58
C SER A 501 11.19 -5.55 -32.04
N PRO A 502 10.17 -5.93 -32.83
CA PRO A 502 10.34 -6.14 -34.25
C PRO A 502 10.80 -4.85 -34.95
N GLY A 503 11.94 -4.93 -35.65
CA GLY A 503 12.41 -3.86 -36.53
C GLY A 503 11.46 -3.63 -37.71
N ARG A 504 11.63 -2.50 -38.41
CA ARG A 504 10.78 -2.15 -39.56
C ARG A 504 10.85 -3.25 -40.62
N THR A 505 9.80 -4.04 -40.77
CA THR A 505 9.64 -4.95 -41.90
C THR A 505 9.57 -4.08 -43.16
N ALA A 506 10.61 -4.14 -43.99
CA ALA A 506 10.49 -3.70 -45.37
C ALA A 506 9.34 -4.50 -45.99
N LYS A 507 8.35 -3.81 -46.57
CA LYS A 507 7.30 -4.44 -47.36
C LYS A 507 7.95 -5.45 -48.31
N ARG A 508 7.67 -6.74 -48.11
CA ARG A 508 7.67 -7.68 -49.23
C ARG A 508 6.37 -7.40 -49.96
N ASP A 509 6.43 -6.48 -50.92
CA ASP A 509 5.52 -6.57 -52.06
C ASP A 509 5.82 -7.91 -52.73
N VAL A 510 4.86 -8.82 -52.68
CA VAL A 510 4.81 -9.97 -53.58
C VAL A 510 3.42 -9.97 -54.20
N ALA A 511 3.47 -9.98 -55.52
CA ALA A 511 2.40 -9.85 -56.50
C ALA A 511 1.28 -10.88 -56.36
#